data_AF-A0AAW0KE08-F1
#
_entry.id   AF-A0AAW0KE08-F1
#
_cell.length_a   1.000
_cell.length_b   1.000
_cell.length_c   1.000
_cell.angle_alpha   90.00
_cell.angle_beta   90.00
_cell.angle_gamma   90.00
#
_symmetry.space_group_name_H-M   'P 1'
#
loop_
_entity.id
_entity.type
_entity.pdbx_description
1 polymer ?
#
loop_
_entity_poly.entity_id
_entity_poly.type
_entity_poly.pdbx_seq_one_letter_code
_entity_poly.pdbx_strand_id
1 'polypeptide(L)'
;MEKEKSEKSICSGDIDHTETPRPWQSFHTVYTNAKAGMDGVDKEKVQRIVYDMSKGSKYFENEERKEAFMRQKIDNMRAQCAKLTPTDISQYQKVADRRILELETKRDLSRIWLHVDMDAFYAAVETLSNPSLKGKPMAVGGMSMISTANYEARRFGVRAAMPGFIACKLCPELIFVPVDFKKYTYYSDITRKVFQTYDPNFMAASLDEAYLDITDVCKERSMTSGEIAKELRTTIFEETGLTCSAGVGSNRLLAKVLHPILLILSSYLFCIFSTP
;
A
#
# COMPACT_ATOMS: atom_id res chain seq x y z
N MET A 1 44.53 -41.09 -22.84
CA MET A 1 43.35 -41.70 -22.18
C MET A 1 42.58 -40.57 -21.53
N GLU A 2 41.97 -39.68 -22.31
CA GLU A 2 40.62 -39.85 -22.87
C GLU A 2 39.60 -40.30 -21.82
N LYS A 3 38.74 -39.36 -21.41
CA LYS A 3 37.30 -39.53 -21.55
C LYS A 3 36.57 -38.18 -21.50
N GLU A 4 35.99 -37.87 -22.65
CA GLU A 4 34.92 -36.94 -22.95
C GLU A 4 33.90 -36.71 -21.82
N LYS A 5 33.37 -35.48 -21.74
CA LYS A 5 31.95 -35.27 -21.43
C LYS A 5 31.41 -34.05 -22.16
N SER A 6 30.66 -34.39 -23.22
CA SER A 6 29.66 -33.67 -23.99
C SER A 6 29.32 -32.22 -23.63
N GLU A 7 29.55 -31.34 -24.60
CA GLU A 7 28.82 -30.09 -24.78
C GLU A 7 27.33 -30.40 -25.02
N LYS A 8 26.45 -29.84 -24.18
CA LYS A 8 25.03 -29.71 -24.49
C LYS A 8 24.77 -28.27 -24.91
N SER A 9 24.62 -28.10 -26.21
CA SER A 9 23.98 -26.95 -26.86
C SER A 9 22.62 -26.70 -26.21
N ILE A 10 22.51 -25.60 -25.47
CA ILE A 10 21.23 -25.08 -25.00
C ILE A 10 20.74 -24.16 -26.10
N CYS A 11 19.61 -24.56 -26.70
CA CYS A 11 18.91 -23.89 -27.77
C CYS A 11 18.79 -22.39 -27.50
N SER A 12 19.32 -21.60 -28.43
CA SER A 12 18.88 -20.24 -28.69
C SER A 12 17.38 -20.27 -28.90
N GLY A 13 16.61 -19.90 -27.87
CA GLY A 13 15.19 -19.64 -28.01
C GLY A 13 15.02 -18.44 -28.93
N ASP A 14 14.48 -18.70 -30.11
CA ASP A 14 14.05 -17.69 -31.06
C ASP A 14 13.11 -16.71 -30.35
N ILE A 15 13.53 -15.45 -30.26
CA ILE A 15 12.67 -14.34 -29.84
C ILE A 15 11.71 -14.11 -31.01
N ASP A 16 10.48 -14.58 -30.84
CA ASP A 16 9.38 -14.31 -31.76
C ASP A 16 9.12 -12.78 -31.78
N HIS A 17 9.65 -12.13 -32.81
CA HIS A 17 9.48 -10.69 -33.06
C HIS A 17 8.15 -10.37 -33.74
N THR A 18 7.03 -10.90 -33.22
CA THR A 18 5.67 -10.56 -33.67
C THR A 18 4.78 -9.98 -32.56
N GLU A 19 5.35 -9.43 -31.49
CA GLU A 19 4.57 -8.60 -30.57
C GLU A 19 4.31 -7.21 -31.17
N THR A 20 3.05 -6.94 -31.54
CA THR A 20 2.58 -5.58 -31.80
C THR A 20 3.01 -4.65 -30.67
N PRO A 21 3.54 -3.44 -30.98
CA PRO A 21 3.94 -2.50 -29.94
C PRO A 21 2.79 -2.26 -28.97
N ARG A 22 3.02 -2.47 -27.67
CA ARG A 22 2.03 -2.26 -26.60
C ARG A 22 2.34 -0.94 -25.88
N PRO A 23 1.97 0.24 -26.45
CA PRO A 23 2.37 1.54 -25.93
C PRO A 23 1.86 1.82 -24.50
N TRP A 24 0.84 1.10 -24.03
CA TRP A 24 0.37 1.16 -22.65
C TRP A 24 1.36 0.58 -21.63
N GLN A 25 2.28 -0.30 -22.03
CA GLN A 25 3.30 -0.86 -21.12
C GLN A 25 4.30 0.20 -20.65
N SER A 26 4.58 1.21 -21.49
CA SER A 26 5.44 2.34 -21.13
C SER A 26 4.70 3.44 -20.36
N PHE A 27 3.38 3.38 -20.25
CA PHE A 27 2.61 4.41 -19.56
C PHE A 27 2.55 4.15 -18.05
N HIS A 28 3.58 4.63 -17.33
CA HIS A 28 3.79 4.35 -15.91
C HIS A 28 2.89 5.18 -14.97
N THR A 29 2.07 6.08 -15.50
CA THR A 29 1.09 6.86 -14.72
C THR A 29 -0.01 5.97 -14.14
N VAL A 30 -0.20 4.76 -14.68
CA VAL A 30 -1.11 3.79 -14.09
C VAL A 30 -0.49 3.31 -12.79
N TYR A 31 -0.96 3.86 -11.67
CA TYR A 31 -0.66 3.34 -10.33
C TYR A 31 -1.22 1.92 -10.21
N THR A 32 -0.51 0.92 -10.73
CA THR A 32 -0.77 -0.51 -10.49
C THR A 32 0.01 -1.01 -9.28
N ASN A 33 0.31 -0.13 -8.32
CA ASN A 33 0.86 -0.56 -7.03
C ASN A 33 -0.14 -1.47 -6.34
N ALA A 34 0.37 -2.55 -5.75
CA ALA A 34 -0.38 -3.47 -4.91
C ALA A 34 -1.12 -2.67 -3.82
N LYS A 35 -2.44 -2.62 -3.92
CA LYS A 35 -3.33 -2.14 -2.87
C LYS A 35 -4.12 -3.33 -2.38
N ALA A 36 -4.38 -3.41 -1.07
CA ALA A 36 -5.14 -4.52 -0.49
C ALA A 36 -6.46 -4.74 -1.25
N GLY A 37 -6.73 -6.00 -1.62
CA GLY A 37 -7.93 -6.39 -2.36
C GLY A 37 -7.86 -6.21 -3.88
N MET A 38 -6.67 -6.01 -4.45
CA MET A 38 -6.43 -5.98 -5.90
C MET A 38 -5.67 -7.21 -6.41
N ASP A 39 -5.62 -8.28 -5.62
CA ASP A 39 -4.99 -9.54 -6.02
C ASP A 39 -5.78 -10.20 -7.15
N GLY A 40 -5.08 -10.65 -8.20
CA GLY A 40 -5.69 -11.28 -9.37
C GLY A 40 -6.36 -10.33 -10.37
N VAL A 41 -6.24 -9.01 -10.20
CA VAL A 41 -6.71 -8.03 -11.20
C VAL A 41 -5.90 -8.17 -12.49
N ASP A 42 -6.59 -8.19 -13.63
CA ASP A 42 -5.97 -8.12 -14.96
C ASP A 42 -5.33 -6.74 -15.17
N LYS A 43 -4.05 -6.64 -14.80
CA LYS A 43 -3.27 -5.40 -14.87
C LYS A 43 -3.13 -4.88 -16.30
N GLU A 44 -3.02 -5.77 -17.28
CA GLU A 44 -2.86 -5.36 -18.68
C GLU A 44 -4.15 -4.72 -19.20
N LYS A 45 -5.30 -5.33 -18.93
CA LYS A 45 -6.61 -4.74 -19.28
C LYS A 45 -6.79 -3.36 -18.64
N VAL A 46 -6.45 -3.22 -17.35
CA VAL A 46 -6.56 -1.95 -16.65
C VAL A 46 -5.63 -0.90 -17.28
N GLN A 47 -4.36 -1.24 -17.51
CA GLN A 47 -3.39 -0.33 -18.12
C GLN A 47 -3.82 0.12 -19.52
N ARG A 48 -4.28 -0.81 -20.35
CA ARG A 48 -4.76 -0.50 -21.71
C ARG A 48 -5.95 0.47 -21.66
N ILE A 49 -6.97 0.19 -20.85
CA ILE A 49 -8.15 1.06 -20.74
C ILE A 49 -7.76 2.46 -20.23
N VAL A 50 -6.90 2.54 -19.20
CA VAL A 50 -6.45 3.82 -18.66
C VAL A 50 -5.67 4.61 -19.72
N TYR A 51 -4.77 3.95 -20.45
CA TYR A 51 -4.01 4.56 -21.54
C TYR A 51 -4.93 5.08 -22.65
N ASP A 52 -5.82 4.24 -23.18
CA ASP A 52 -6.72 4.59 -24.27
C ASP A 52 -7.63 5.77 -23.90
N MET A 53 -8.10 5.82 -22.65
CA MET A 53 -8.94 6.89 -22.13
C MET A 53 -8.17 8.19 -21.83
N SER A 54 -6.85 8.12 -21.65
CA SER A 54 -6.03 9.26 -21.26
C SER A 54 -5.29 9.87 -22.45
N LYS A 55 -4.92 9.07 -23.46
CA LYS A 55 -4.09 9.45 -24.60
C LYS A 55 -4.66 10.69 -25.31
N GLY A 56 -3.79 11.66 -25.58
CA GLY A 56 -4.15 12.90 -26.26
C GLY A 56 -4.84 13.96 -25.38
N SER A 57 -5.01 13.71 -24.08
CA SER A 57 -5.46 14.72 -23.13
C SER A 57 -4.30 15.60 -22.65
N LYS A 58 -4.61 16.83 -22.19
CA LYS A 58 -3.64 17.71 -21.50
C LYS A 58 -3.01 17.05 -20.26
N TYR A 59 -3.77 16.18 -19.58
CA TYR A 59 -3.25 15.40 -18.46
C TYR A 59 -2.17 14.44 -18.94
N PHE A 60 -2.44 13.68 -20.00
CA PHE A 60 -1.48 12.74 -20.59
C PHE A 60 -0.20 13.44 -21.06
N GLU A 61 -0.30 14.55 -21.78
CA GLU A 61 0.87 15.35 -22.20
C GLU A 61 1.69 15.84 -20.99
N ASN A 62 1.03 16.21 -19.89
CA ASN A 62 1.69 16.61 -18.67
C ASN A 62 2.42 15.44 -17.99
N GLU A 63 1.83 14.25 -18.01
CA GLU A 63 2.46 13.04 -17.49
C GLU A 63 3.64 12.59 -18.35
N GLU A 64 3.55 12.69 -19.68
CA GLU A 64 4.69 12.45 -20.58
C GLU A 64 5.84 13.44 -20.29
N ARG A 65 5.54 14.72 -20.06
CA ARG A 65 6.56 15.71 -19.65
C ARG A 65 7.22 15.36 -18.32
N LYS A 66 6.44 14.93 -17.32
CA LYS A 66 7.00 14.47 -16.03
C LYS A 66 7.85 13.22 -16.19
N GLU A 67 7.43 12.27 -17.01
CA GLU A 67 8.19 11.05 -17.27
C GLU A 67 9.52 11.37 -17.96
N ALA A 68 9.50 12.24 -18.98
CA ALA A 68 10.72 12.70 -19.65
C ALA A 68 11.69 13.39 -18.67
N PHE A 69 11.18 14.24 -17.78
CA PHE A 69 11.98 14.86 -16.72
C PHE A 69 12.57 13.82 -15.76
N MET A 70 11.78 12.85 -15.32
CA MET A 70 12.24 11.77 -14.45
C MET A 70 13.31 10.91 -15.14
N ARG A 71 13.13 10.61 -16.43
CA ARG A 71 14.12 9.86 -17.23
C ARG A 71 15.43 10.62 -17.34
N GLN A 72 15.39 11.91 -17.65
CA GLN A 72 16.56 12.77 -17.67
C GLN A 72 17.28 12.78 -16.31
N LYS A 73 16.52 12.86 -15.20
CA LYS A 73 17.09 12.80 -13.85
C LYS A 73 17.78 11.46 -13.58
N ILE A 74 17.17 10.34 -13.98
CA ILE A 74 17.76 9.00 -13.86
C ILE A 74 19.04 8.90 -14.67
N ASP A 75 19.06 9.40 -15.91
CA ASP A 75 20.23 9.35 -16.77
C ASP A 75 21.36 10.23 -16.22
N ASN A 76 21.04 11.40 -15.68
CA ASN A 76 22.00 12.25 -14.97
C ASN A 76 22.59 11.54 -13.75
N MET A 77 21.76 10.87 -12.94
CA MET A 77 22.23 10.08 -11.79
C MET A 77 23.11 8.92 -12.23
N ARG A 78 22.74 8.18 -13.29
CA ARG A 78 23.55 7.09 -13.86
C ARG A 78 24.89 7.60 -14.36
N ALA A 79 24.91 8.73 -15.06
CA ALA A 79 26.14 9.36 -15.54
C ALA A 79 27.04 9.83 -14.38
N GLN A 80 26.46 10.31 -13.27
CA GLN A 80 27.21 10.63 -12.05
C GLN A 80 27.80 9.36 -11.42
N CYS A 81 27.00 8.30 -11.26
CA CYS A 81 27.46 7.02 -10.72
C CYS A 81 28.57 6.40 -11.59
N ALA A 82 28.49 6.52 -12.92
CA ALA A 82 29.49 5.99 -13.85
C ALA A 82 30.86 6.70 -13.75
N LYS A 83 30.92 7.91 -13.17
CA LYS A 83 32.17 8.64 -12.93
C LYS A 83 32.86 8.24 -11.63
N LEU A 84 32.20 7.48 -10.76
CA LEU A 84 32.75 7.07 -9.47
C LEU A 84 33.86 6.04 -9.66
N THR A 85 35.00 6.29 -9.03
CA THR A 85 36.12 5.34 -9.00
C THR A 85 35.94 4.32 -7.88
N PRO A 86 36.64 3.17 -7.92
CA PRO A 86 36.66 2.23 -6.79
C PRO A 86 37.09 2.88 -5.47
N THR A 87 37.98 3.88 -5.52
CA THR A 87 38.41 4.65 -4.36
C THR A 87 37.27 5.49 -3.78
N ASP A 88 36.50 6.18 -4.63
CA ASP A 88 35.32 6.96 -4.19
C ASP A 88 34.29 6.05 -3.52
N ILE A 89 33.99 4.91 -4.15
CA ILE A 89 33.04 3.93 -3.62
C ILE A 89 33.51 3.41 -2.25
N SER A 90 34.80 3.07 -2.11
CA SER A 90 35.37 2.64 -0.83
C SER A 90 35.26 3.73 0.25
N GLN A 91 35.47 5.00 -0.11
CA GLN A 91 35.31 6.12 0.81
C GLN A 91 33.84 6.30 1.24
N TYR A 92 32.89 6.27 0.30
CA TYR A 92 31.47 6.35 0.63
C TYR A 92 30.99 5.17 1.47
N GLN A 93 31.49 3.96 1.20
CA GLN A 93 31.20 2.78 2.00
C GLN A 93 31.62 2.99 3.45
N LYS A 94 32.84 3.49 3.71
CA LYS A 94 33.29 3.80 5.08
C LYS A 94 32.39 4.81 5.78
N VAL A 95 31.91 5.83 5.06
CA VAL A 95 30.97 6.83 5.61
C VAL A 95 29.63 6.18 5.95
N ALA A 96 29.11 5.32 5.06
CA ALA A 96 27.87 4.59 5.28
C ALA A 96 27.98 3.60 6.45
N ASP A 97 29.06 2.82 6.53
CA ASP A 97 29.30 1.84 7.60
C ASP A 97 29.39 2.51 8.97
N ARG A 98 30.10 3.64 9.07
CA ARG A 98 30.12 4.45 10.29
C ARG A 98 28.72 4.88 10.69
N ARG A 99 27.92 5.34 9.72
CA ARG A 99 26.54 5.77 9.99
C ARG A 99 25.64 4.61 10.42
N ILE A 100 25.82 3.43 9.82
CA ILE A 100 25.11 2.21 10.22
C ILE A 100 25.45 1.88 11.68
N LEU A 101 26.73 1.85 12.04
CA LEU A 101 27.16 1.57 13.42
C LEU A 101 26.57 2.58 14.43
N GLU A 102 26.56 3.87 14.08
CA GLU A 102 25.91 4.91 14.91
C GLU A 102 24.40 4.70 15.08
N LEU A 103 23.71 4.20 14.06
CA LEU A 103 22.28 3.92 14.11
C LEU A 103 21.99 2.63 14.89
N GLU A 104 22.81 1.59 14.70
CA GLU A 104 22.68 0.32 15.41
C GLU A 104 22.86 0.48 16.93
N THR A 105 23.85 1.27 17.35
CA THR A 105 24.06 1.57 18.78
C THR A 105 22.91 2.33 19.44
N LYS A 106 22.06 2.99 18.65
CA LYS A 106 20.89 3.75 19.10
C LYS A 106 19.56 3.04 18.79
N ARG A 107 19.61 1.79 18.30
CA ARG A 107 18.41 1.03 17.96
C ARG A 107 17.62 0.72 19.23
N ASP A 108 16.41 1.24 19.32
CA ASP A 108 15.48 0.96 20.41
C ASP A 108 14.44 -0.07 19.96
N LEU A 109 14.37 -1.20 20.66
CA LEU A 109 13.39 -2.27 20.45
C LEU A 109 12.45 -2.42 21.67
N SER A 110 12.54 -1.53 22.65
CA SER A 110 11.75 -1.60 23.88
C SER A 110 10.30 -1.12 23.71
N ARG A 111 10.03 -0.37 22.63
CA ARG A 111 8.69 0.15 22.32
C ARG A 111 7.92 -0.81 21.44
N ILE A 112 6.62 -0.89 21.67
CA ILE A 112 5.66 -1.66 20.89
C ILE A 112 4.69 -0.67 20.27
N TRP A 113 4.87 -0.43 18.97
CA TRP A 113 4.00 0.43 18.18
C TRP A 113 2.94 -0.39 17.46
N LEU A 114 1.71 0.09 17.52
CA LEU A 114 0.58 -0.43 16.76
C LEU A 114 0.17 0.63 15.73
N HIS A 115 0.08 0.24 14.46
CA HIS A 115 -0.54 1.05 13.42
C HIS A 115 -1.90 0.46 13.08
N VAL A 116 -2.95 1.26 13.11
CA VAL A 116 -4.32 0.85 12.78
C VAL A 116 -4.76 1.58 11.50
N ASP A 117 -5.44 0.86 10.59
CA ASP A 117 -5.92 1.32 9.29
C ASP A 117 -7.34 0.79 9.05
N MET A 118 -8.35 1.66 8.93
CA MET A 118 -9.74 1.23 8.74
C MET A 118 -9.96 0.68 7.32
N ASP A 119 -10.63 -0.48 7.21
CA ASP A 119 -10.73 -1.18 5.92
C ASP A 119 -11.69 -0.46 4.97
N ALA A 120 -11.16 0.08 3.87
CA ALA A 120 -11.94 0.80 2.85
C ALA A 120 -12.87 1.89 3.45
N PHE A 121 -12.37 2.62 4.45
CA PHE A 121 -13.14 3.41 5.42
C PHE A 121 -14.41 4.09 4.88
N TYR A 122 -14.31 5.05 3.95
CA TYR A 122 -15.51 5.76 3.50
C TYR A 122 -16.52 4.83 2.81
N ALA A 123 -16.06 3.87 2.00
CA ALA A 123 -16.94 2.90 1.36
C ALA A 123 -17.60 1.95 2.36
N ALA A 124 -16.89 1.56 3.43
CA ALA A 124 -17.43 0.74 4.51
C ALA A 124 -18.50 1.51 5.30
N VAL A 125 -18.25 2.78 5.61
CA VAL A 125 -19.22 3.67 6.27
C VAL A 125 -20.50 3.84 5.43
N GLU A 126 -20.37 4.04 4.11
CA GLU A 126 -21.53 4.15 3.23
C GLU A 126 -22.29 2.82 3.11
N THR A 127 -21.59 1.69 3.08
CA THR A 127 -22.20 0.36 3.05
C THR A 127 -22.96 0.05 4.35
N LEU A 128 -22.42 0.47 5.49
CA LEU A 128 -23.07 0.34 6.79
C LEU A 128 -24.35 1.19 6.85
N SER A 129 -24.30 2.41 6.31
CA SER A 129 -25.45 3.33 6.28
C SER A 129 -26.53 2.91 5.29
N ASN A 130 -26.15 2.23 4.20
CA ASN A 130 -27.04 1.76 3.16
C ASN A 130 -26.73 0.29 2.79
N PRO A 131 -27.39 -0.67 3.45
CA PRO A 131 -27.16 -2.10 3.22
C PRO A 131 -27.38 -2.57 1.78
N SER A 132 -28.11 -1.82 0.93
CA SER A 132 -28.32 -2.18 -0.48
C SER A 132 -27.05 -2.09 -1.34
N LEU A 133 -25.98 -1.50 -0.81
CA LEU A 133 -24.65 -1.41 -1.44
C LEU A 133 -23.78 -2.65 -1.17
N LYS A 134 -24.14 -3.47 -0.17
CA LYS A 134 -23.35 -4.65 0.23
C LYS A 134 -23.25 -5.63 -0.94
N GLY A 135 -22.04 -6.09 -1.24
CA GLY A 135 -21.78 -7.04 -2.32
C GLY A 135 -21.82 -6.45 -3.73
N LYS A 136 -22.03 -5.13 -3.87
CA LYS A 136 -22.03 -4.44 -5.18
C LYS A 136 -20.75 -3.61 -5.33
N PRO A 137 -20.18 -3.50 -6.54
CA PRO A 137 -19.05 -2.62 -6.76
C PRO A 137 -19.48 -1.15 -6.57
N MET A 138 -18.84 -0.45 -5.63
CA MET A 138 -19.12 0.96 -5.36
C MET A 138 -17.85 1.76 -5.08
N ALA A 139 -17.94 3.07 -5.34
CA ALA A 139 -16.89 4.03 -5.08
C ALA A 139 -17.46 5.31 -4.46
N VAL A 140 -16.76 5.84 -3.46
CA VAL A 140 -17.06 7.16 -2.90
C VAL A 140 -16.29 8.22 -3.69
N GLY A 141 -17.00 9.24 -4.17
CA GLY A 141 -16.45 10.29 -5.02
C GLY A 141 -17.40 10.62 -6.17
N GLY A 142 -16.85 10.91 -7.33
CA GLY A 142 -17.65 11.20 -8.52
C GLY A 142 -16.90 10.96 -9.82
N MET A 143 -17.49 11.42 -10.94
CA MET A 143 -16.91 11.25 -12.28
C MET A 143 -15.51 11.84 -12.41
N SER A 144 -15.22 12.94 -11.71
CA SER A 144 -13.92 13.59 -11.78
C SER A 144 -12.85 12.80 -11.01
N MET A 145 -13.18 12.29 -9.82
CA MET A 145 -12.20 11.61 -8.96
C MET A 145 -12.87 10.71 -7.93
N ILE A 146 -12.28 9.53 -7.72
CA ILE A 146 -12.66 8.59 -6.67
C ILE A 146 -11.79 8.81 -5.43
N SER A 147 -12.43 8.98 -4.28
CA SER A 147 -11.77 9.05 -2.98
C SER A 147 -11.41 7.66 -2.46
N THR A 148 -12.35 6.72 -2.50
CA THR A 148 -12.10 5.31 -2.16
C THR A 148 -13.07 4.38 -2.90
N ALA A 149 -12.69 3.11 -3.00
CA ALA A 149 -13.49 2.07 -3.62
C ALA A 149 -13.56 0.87 -2.66
N ASN A 150 -14.72 0.21 -2.62
CA ASN A 150 -14.88 -1.03 -1.86
C ASN A 150 -14.11 -2.18 -2.50
N TYR A 151 -14.01 -3.30 -1.78
CA TYR A 151 -13.25 -4.47 -2.23
C TYR A 151 -13.83 -5.08 -3.51
N GLU A 152 -15.16 -5.05 -3.66
CA GLU A 152 -15.87 -5.52 -4.85
C GLU A 152 -15.47 -4.74 -6.11
N ALA A 153 -15.38 -3.42 -6.02
CA ALA A 153 -14.92 -2.58 -7.13
C ALA A 153 -13.41 -2.74 -7.40
N ARG A 154 -12.59 -2.95 -6.35
CA ARG A 154 -11.13 -3.17 -6.49
C ARG A 154 -10.78 -4.37 -7.34
N ARG A 155 -11.62 -5.41 -7.36
CA ARG A 155 -11.46 -6.60 -8.24
C ARG A 155 -11.50 -6.26 -9.72
N PHE A 156 -12.10 -5.14 -10.11
CA PHE A 156 -12.13 -4.65 -11.49
C PHE A 156 -10.98 -3.69 -11.80
N GLY A 157 -10.10 -3.41 -10.85
CA GLY A 157 -9.04 -2.41 -10.98
C GLY A 157 -9.44 -1.00 -10.51
N VAL A 158 -10.67 -0.80 -10.05
CA VAL A 158 -11.14 0.51 -9.55
C VAL A 158 -10.47 0.84 -8.22
N ARG A 159 -9.92 2.05 -8.08
CA ARG A 159 -9.16 2.47 -6.89
C ARG A 159 -9.30 3.95 -6.60
N ALA A 160 -8.87 4.33 -5.39
CA ALA A 160 -8.66 5.73 -5.01
C ALA A 160 -7.73 6.45 -6.00
N ALA A 161 -7.96 7.75 -6.18
CA ALA A 161 -7.26 8.63 -7.12
C ALA A 161 -7.41 8.26 -8.61
N MET A 162 -8.38 7.40 -8.95
CA MET A 162 -8.78 7.15 -10.32
C MET A 162 -9.95 8.08 -10.71
N PRO A 163 -9.93 8.70 -11.90
CA PRO A 163 -11.11 9.40 -12.40
C PRO A 163 -12.30 8.45 -12.57
N GLY A 164 -13.47 8.88 -12.09
CA GLY A 164 -14.68 8.05 -12.12
C GLY A 164 -15.09 7.62 -13.53
N PHE A 165 -14.91 8.47 -14.54
CA PHE A 165 -15.24 8.11 -15.93
C PHE A 165 -14.37 6.95 -16.47
N ILE A 166 -13.13 6.82 -16.01
CA ILE A 166 -12.27 5.67 -16.34
C ILE A 166 -12.74 4.44 -15.57
N ALA A 167 -13.09 4.60 -14.29
CA ALA A 167 -13.60 3.51 -13.47
C ALA A 167 -14.89 2.90 -14.04
N CYS A 168 -15.80 3.70 -14.61
CA CYS A 168 -17.00 3.21 -15.31
C CYS A 168 -16.67 2.32 -16.52
N LYS A 169 -15.52 2.55 -17.19
CA LYS A 169 -15.08 1.68 -18.29
C LYS A 169 -14.52 0.35 -17.79
N LEU A 170 -13.91 0.35 -16.60
CA LEU A 170 -13.44 -0.87 -15.94
C LEU A 170 -14.59 -1.70 -15.35
N CYS A 171 -15.57 -1.02 -14.76
CA CYS A 171 -16.72 -1.61 -14.10
C CYS A 171 -17.99 -0.81 -14.47
N PRO A 172 -18.75 -1.24 -15.50
CA PRO A 172 -19.97 -0.54 -15.92
C PRO A 172 -21.09 -0.50 -14.88
N GLU A 173 -21.09 -1.46 -13.94
CA GLU A 173 -22.08 -1.56 -12.85
C GLU A 173 -21.66 -0.76 -11.60
N LEU A 174 -20.59 0.04 -11.68
CA LEU A 174 -20.04 0.77 -10.55
C LEU A 174 -21.02 1.84 -10.04
N ILE A 175 -21.33 1.75 -8.75
CA ILE A 175 -22.21 2.71 -8.05
C ILE A 175 -21.35 3.82 -7.45
N PHE A 176 -21.66 5.08 -7.78
CA PHE A 176 -21.02 6.23 -7.14
C PHE A 176 -21.84 6.72 -5.95
N VAL A 177 -21.16 6.92 -4.82
CA VAL A 177 -21.73 7.54 -3.63
C VAL A 177 -21.02 8.87 -3.37
N PRO A 178 -21.76 9.98 -3.19
CA PRO A 178 -21.16 11.26 -2.84
C PRO A 178 -20.36 11.21 -1.53
N VAL A 179 -19.36 12.07 -1.41
CA VAL A 179 -18.54 12.20 -0.20
C VAL A 179 -19.35 12.85 0.91
N ASP A 180 -19.39 12.24 2.10
CA ASP A 180 -20.01 12.78 3.31
C ASP A 180 -19.00 12.84 4.47
N PHE A 181 -18.23 13.93 4.53
CA PHE A 181 -17.21 14.12 5.56
C PHE A 181 -17.78 14.18 6.98
N LYS A 182 -19.03 14.63 7.17
CA LYS A 182 -19.61 14.68 8.52
C LYS A 182 -19.77 13.27 9.07
N LYS A 183 -20.26 12.35 8.23
CA LYS A 183 -20.38 10.93 8.56
C LYS A 183 -19.01 10.30 8.82
N TYR A 184 -18.02 10.56 7.98
CA TYR A 184 -16.68 9.98 8.15
C TYR A 184 -15.98 10.49 9.42
N THR A 185 -16.11 11.78 9.73
CA THR A 185 -15.59 12.33 10.99
C THR A 185 -16.30 11.73 12.20
N TYR A 186 -17.62 11.56 12.15
CA TYR A 186 -18.37 10.92 13.24
C TYR A 186 -17.84 9.53 13.59
N TYR A 187 -17.67 8.65 12.59
CA TYR A 187 -17.12 7.31 12.83
C TYR A 187 -15.64 7.35 13.25
N SER A 188 -14.85 8.28 12.68
CA SER A 188 -13.46 8.50 13.10
C SER A 188 -13.37 8.87 14.58
N ASP A 189 -14.25 9.74 15.07
CA ASP A 189 -14.26 10.16 16.47
C ASP A 189 -14.63 9.02 17.42
N ILE A 190 -15.51 8.10 17.02
CA ILE A 190 -15.80 6.88 17.79
C ILE A 190 -14.56 5.99 17.85
N THR A 191 -13.92 5.71 16.70
CA THR A 191 -12.71 4.89 16.65
C THR A 191 -11.57 5.51 17.49
N ARG A 192 -11.43 6.84 17.45
CA ARG A 192 -10.43 7.58 18.24
C ARG A 192 -10.67 7.49 19.74
N LYS A 193 -11.93 7.46 20.19
CA LYS A 193 -12.23 7.18 21.61
C LYS A 193 -11.76 5.80 22.02
N VAL A 194 -11.89 4.80 21.16
CA VAL A 194 -11.33 3.45 21.41
C VAL A 194 -9.82 3.54 21.52
N PHE A 195 -9.14 4.20 20.58
CA PHE A 195 -7.68 4.37 20.60
C PHE A 195 -7.17 5.00 21.90
N GLN A 196 -7.86 6.01 22.43
CA GLN A 196 -7.50 6.68 23.68
C GLN A 196 -7.46 5.75 24.90
N THR A 197 -8.18 4.63 24.87
CA THR A 197 -8.15 3.64 25.96
C THR A 197 -6.89 2.76 25.97
N TYR A 198 -6.17 2.73 24.85
CA TYR A 198 -4.92 1.98 24.67
C TYR A 198 -3.69 2.89 24.71
N ASP A 199 -3.81 4.11 24.16
CA ASP A 199 -2.78 5.14 24.19
C ASP A 199 -3.44 6.54 24.22
N PRO A 200 -3.42 7.25 25.37
CA PRO A 200 -3.97 8.60 25.47
C PRO A 200 -3.29 9.62 24.56
N ASN A 201 -2.04 9.35 24.12
CA ASN A 201 -1.21 10.25 23.31
C ASN A 201 -1.03 9.73 21.86
N PHE A 202 -1.95 8.88 21.40
CA PHE A 202 -1.89 8.33 20.04
C PHE A 202 -1.78 9.42 18.97
N MET A 203 -1.15 9.08 17.85
CA MET A 203 -0.99 9.98 16.70
C MET A 203 -1.95 9.59 15.58
N ALA A 204 -2.98 10.41 15.36
CA ALA A 204 -3.83 10.29 14.18
C ALA A 204 -3.07 10.76 12.91
N ALA A 205 -2.98 9.92 11.89
CA ALA A 205 -2.42 10.27 10.59
C ALA A 205 -3.49 10.78 9.61
N SER A 206 -4.70 10.24 9.72
CA SER A 206 -5.87 10.62 8.91
C SER A 206 -7.17 10.40 9.72
N LEU A 207 -8.32 10.31 9.04
CA LEU A 207 -9.58 9.90 9.67
C LEU A 207 -9.60 8.40 9.97
N ASP A 208 -8.89 7.60 9.18
CA ASP A 208 -8.88 6.13 9.23
C ASP A 208 -7.57 5.51 9.74
N GLU A 209 -6.52 6.31 9.94
CA GLU A 209 -5.21 5.80 10.35
C GLU A 209 -4.69 6.43 11.64
N ALA A 210 -4.10 5.61 12.49
CA ALA A 210 -3.47 6.05 13.74
C ALA A 210 -2.25 5.18 14.12
N TYR A 211 -1.31 5.79 14.85
CA TYR A 211 -0.21 5.12 15.53
C TYR A 211 -0.41 5.21 17.04
N LEU A 212 -0.35 4.06 17.70
CA LEU A 212 -0.49 3.94 19.15
C LEU A 212 0.79 3.33 19.70
N ASP A 213 1.25 3.84 20.83
CA ASP A 213 2.28 3.20 21.63
C ASP A 213 1.65 2.33 22.71
N ILE A 214 1.56 1.02 22.44
CA ILE A 214 0.87 0.07 23.32
C ILE A 214 1.81 -0.57 24.35
N THR A 215 3.04 -0.04 24.48
CA THR A 215 4.08 -0.61 25.37
C THR A 215 3.59 -0.74 26.80
N ASP A 216 2.98 0.32 27.34
CA ASP A 216 2.61 0.38 28.74
C ASP A 216 1.35 -0.46 29.01
N VAL A 217 0.35 -0.38 28.12
CA VAL A 217 -0.85 -1.23 28.19
C VAL A 217 -0.53 -2.73 28.12
N CYS A 218 0.45 -3.14 27.30
CA CYS A 218 0.87 -4.55 27.25
C CYS A 218 1.45 -5.00 28.60
N LYS A 219 2.25 -4.14 29.25
CA LYS A 219 2.85 -4.43 30.57
C LYS A 219 1.80 -4.46 31.67
N GLU A 220 0.95 -3.44 31.75
CA GLU A 220 -0.07 -3.28 32.79
C GLU A 220 -1.09 -4.41 32.78
N ARG A 221 -1.51 -4.84 31.58
CA ARG A 221 -2.51 -5.90 31.41
C ARG A 221 -1.90 -7.29 31.31
N SER A 222 -0.56 -7.40 31.29
CA SER A 222 0.15 -8.67 31.06
C SER A 222 -0.32 -9.41 29.81
N MET A 223 -0.59 -8.67 28.73
CA MET A 223 -1.07 -9.18 27.45
C MET A 223 -0.01 -9.02 26.37
N THR A 224 0.02 -9.96 25.43
CA THR A 224 0.87 -9.83 24.24
C THR A 224 0.34 -8.74 23.31
N SER A 225 1.24 -8.16 22.50
CA SER A 225 0.88 -7.15 21.51
C SER A 225 -0.15 -7.65 20.48
N GLY A 226 -0.12 -8.95 20.16
CA GLY A 226 -1.12 -9.58 19.29
C GLY A 226 -2.50 -9.68 19.92
N GLU A 227 -2.59 -9.95 21.22
CA GLU A 227 -3.85 -9.97 21.96
C GLU A 227 -4.44 -8.57 22.07
N ILE A 228 -3.63 -7.56 22.40
CA ILE A 228 -4.05 -6.15 22.43
C ILE A 228 -4.53 -5.69 21.03
N ALA A 229 -3.80 -6.03 19.97
CA ALA A 229 -4.21 -5.69 18.60
C ALA A 229 -5.53 -6.38 18.22
N LYS A 230 -5.73 -7.64 18.63
CA LYS A 230 -6.99 -8.35 18.39
C LYS A 230 -8.15 -7.73 19.16
N GLU A 231 -7.95 -7.45 20.45
CA GLU A 231 -8.94 -6.80 21.31
C GLU A 231 -9.35 -5.45 20.72
N LEU A 232 -8.39 -4.59 20.38
CA LEU A 232 -8.64 -3.28 19.78
C LEU A 232 -9.49 -3.38 18.51
N ARG A 233 -9.19 -4.32 17.61
CA ARG A 233 -9.99 -4.53 16.38
C ARG A 233 -11.40 -4.98 16.71
N THR A 234 -11.57 -5.88 17.68
CA THR A 234 -12.89 -6.33 18.15
C THR A 234 -13.69 -5.18 18.72
N THR A 235 -13.09 -4.39 19.62
CA THR A 235 -13.75 -3.22 20.24
C THR A 235 -14.16 -2.20 19.19
N ILE A 236 -13.32 -1.90 18.20
CA ILE A 236 -13.68 -1.00 17.09
C ILE A 236 -14.87 -1.54 16.32
N PHE A 237 -14.89 -2.85 16.02
CA PHE A 237 -15.99 -3.48 15.31
C PHE A 237 -17.29 -3.44 16.13
N GLU A 238 -17.23 -3.69 17.43
CA GLU A 238 -18.39 -3.64 18.33
C GLU A 238 -18.97 -2.21 18.44
N GLU A 239 -18.12 -1.20 18.53
CA GLU A 239 -18.52 0.20 18.68
C GLU A 239 -18.99 0.85 17.36
N THR A 240 -18.44 0.42 16.22
CA THR A 240 -18.66 1.11 14.93
C THR A 240 -19.36 0.25 13.88
N GLY A 241 -19.32 -1.08 13.99
CA GLY A 241 -19.69 -2.01 12.92
C GLY A 241 -18.70 -2.06 11.75
N LEU A 242 -17.56 -1.38 11.86
CA LEU A 242 -16.52 -1.29 10.82
C LEU A 242 -15.31 -2.15 11.19
N THR A 243 -14.66 -2.73 10.19
CA THR A 243 -13.43 -3.51 10.39
C THR A 243 -12.20 -2.64 10.17
N CYS A 244 -11.09 -3.05 10.78
CA CYS A 244 -9.79 -2.44 10.55
C CYS A 244 -8.67 -3.47 10.57
N SER A 245 -7.58 -3.08 9.93
CA SER A 245 -6.31 -3.78 9.93
C SER A 245 -5.37 -3.16 10.96
N ALA A 246 -4.51 -3.98 11.57
CA ALA A 246 -3.56 -3.49 12.56
C ALA A 246 -2.20 -4.17 12.37
N GLY A 247 -1.12 -3.41 12.48
CA GLY A 247 0.26 -3.88 12.36
C GLY A 247 1.07 -3.52 13.60
N VAL A 248 1.80 -4.49 14.14
CA VAL A 248 2.67 -4.30 15.32
C VAL A 248 4.13 -4.24 14.87
N GLY A 249 4.89 -3.28 15.40
CA GLY A 249 6.34 -3.20 15.17
C GLY A 249 7.08 -2.49 16.30
N SER A 250 8.41 -2.61 16.33
CA SER A 250 9.24 -1.91 17.32
C SER A 250 9.36 -0.40 17.08
N ASN A 251 8.89 0.06 15.91
CA ASN A 251 8.81 1.46 15.55
C ASN A 251 7.63 1.68 14.60
N ARG A 252 7.25 2.95 14.42
CA ARG A 252 6.13 3.39 13.57
C ARG A 252 6.26 2.94 12.11
N LEU A 253 7.46 2.97 11.53
CA LEU A 253 7.68 2.56 10.15
C LEU A 253 7.35 1.08 9.96
N LEU A 254 7.87 0.21 10.82
CA LEU A 254 7.58 -1.23 10.76
C LEU A 254 6.11 -1.52 11.02
N ALA A 255 5.50 -0.86 12.01
CA ALA A 255 4.07 -1.01 12.28
C ALA A 255 3.20 -0.67 11.05
N LYS A 256 3.50 0.44 10.34
CA LYS A 256 2.83 0.81 9.09
C LYS A 256 3.13 -0.16 7.94
N VAL A 257 4.32 -0.77 7.85
CA VAL A 257 4.55 -1.75 6.78
C VAL A 257 3.82 -3.07 7.04
N LEU A 258 3.61 -3.43 8.32
CA LEU A 258 3.04 -4.71 8.72
C LEU A 258 1.51 -4.73 8.79
N HIS A 259 0.83 -3.57 8.89
CA HIS A 259 -0.64 -3.53 8.97
C HIS A 259 -1.39 -4.25 7.83
N PRO A 260 -0.96 -4.22 6.55
CA PRO A 260 -1.70 -4.88 5.48
C PRO A 260 -1.37 -6.38 5.40
N ILE A 261 -0.30 -6.85 6.05
CA ILE A 261 0.07 -8.28 6.09
C ILE A 261 -0.86 -9.05 7.02
N LEU A 262 -1.38 -8.41 8.07
CA LEU A 262 -2.36 -8.98 8.98
C LEU A 262 -3.78 -9.10 8.40
N LEU A 263 -4.05 -8.60 7.18
CA LEU A 263 -5.27 -8.92 6.42
C LEU A 263 -5.25 -10.33 5.84
N ILE A 264 -4.06 -10.89 5.59
CA ILE A 264 -3.88 -12.14 4.84
C ILE A 264 -3.70 -13.34 5.79
N LEU A 265 -3.27 -13.11 7.03
CA LEU A 265 -2.92 -14.17 7.95
C LEU A 265 -3.65 -13.98 9.28
N SER A 266 -4.90 -14.44 9.33
CA SER A 266 -5.66 -14.65 10.58
C SER A 266 -4.97 -15.64 11.55
N SER A 267 -3.79 -16.18 11.24
CA SER A 267 -3.19 -17.27 12.03
C SER A 267 -1.68 -17.26 12.18
N TYR A 268 -0.88 -16.49 11.42
CA TYR A 268 0.58 -16.62 11.47
C TYR A 268 1.32 -15.32 11.10
N LEU A 269 1.53 -14.43 12.08
CA LEU A 269 2.77 -13.65 12.15
C LEU A 269 3.11 -13.37 13.62
N PHE A 270 3.27 -14.47 14.35
CA PHE A 270 4.08 -14.51 15.56
C PHE A 270 5.56 -14.54 15.11
N CYS A 271 6.42 -13.82 15.83
CA CYS A 271 7.89 -13.88 15.76
C CYS A 271 8.60 -13.34 14.51
N ILE A 272 9.12 -12.10 14.57
CA ILE A 272 10.43 -11.79 13.97
C ILE A 272 11.40 -11.06 14.93
N PHE A 273 10.99 -10.55 16.10
CA PHE A 273 11.96 -9.93 17.04
C PHE A 273 11.75 -10.34 18.49
N SER A 274 11.75 -11.64 18.77
CA SER A 274 11.99 -12.14 20.13
C SER A 274 12.90 -13.35 20.04
N THR A 275 14.16 -13.16 20.44
CA THR A 275 15.04 -14.05 21.25
C THR A 275 16.51 -13.69 21.02
N PRO A 276 17.40 -13.90 22.01
CA PRO A 276 17.39 -13.42 23.39
C PRO A 276 18.19 -12.11 23.57
#